data_AF-D5KY52-F1
#
_entry.id   AF-D5KY52-F1
#
_cell.length_a   1.000
_cell.length_b   1.000
_cell.length_c   1.000
_cell.angle_alpha   90.00
_cell.angle_beta   90.00
_cell.angle_gamma   90.00
#
_symmetry.space_group_name_H-M   'P 1'
#
loop_
_entity.id
_entity.type
_entity.pdbx_description
1 polymer ?
#
loop_
_entity_poly.entity_id
_entity_poly.type
_entity_poly.pdbx_seq_one_letter_code
_entity_poly.pdbx_strand_id
1 'polypeptide(L)'
;MMAPMSGVRMRDVQASLDLVGAATGFAMDVLASSADGADGGNLVLKFFAHPDLDAFRRTQLEPHFHKVHVDKPKESRKESSEAYWVCLGYRGQGHT
;
A
#
# COMPACT_ATOMS: atom_id res chain seq x y z
N MET A 1 -7.66 1.55 -3.06
CA MET A 1 -8.99 0.96 -3.28
C MET A 1 -9.69 0.78 -1.93
N MET A 2 -11.01 0.56 -1.89
CA MET A 2 -11.75 0.41 -0.63
C MET A 2 -12.73 -0.75 -0.71
N ALA A 3 -12.75 -1.60 0.33
CA ALA A 3 -13.76 -2.65 0.48
C ALA A 3 -15.08 -2.05 1.02
N PRO A 4 -16.24 -2.67 0.75
CA PRO A 4 -17.51 -2.23 1.32
C PRO A 4 -17.45 -2.20 2.86
N MET A 5 -17.88 -1.09 3.46
CA MET A 5 -17.92 -0.94 4.91
C MET A 5 -19.16 -1.65 5.47
N SER A 6 -18.93 -2.64 6.32
CA SER A 6 -19.95 -3.40 7.04
C SER A 6 -20.39 -2.73 8.35
N GLY A 7 -19.62 -1.74 8.83
CA GLY A 7 -19.83 -1.10 10.13
C GLY A 7 -19.20 -1.88 11.30
N VAL A 8 -18.67 -3.08 11.04
CA VAL A 8 -17.92 -3.87 12.00
C VAL A 8 -16.43 -3.63 11.78
N ARG A 9 -15.84 -2.82 12.66
CA ARG A 9 -14.45 -2.33 12.52
C ARG A 9 -13.42 -3.41 12.20
N MET A 10 -13.45 -4.55 12.88
CA MET A 10 -12.54 -5.67 12.62
C MET A 10 -12.69 -6.23 11.20
N ARG A 11 -13.93 -6.42 10.74
CA ARG A 11 -14.24 -6.92 9.39
C ARG A 11 -13.80 -5.92 8.32
N ASP A 12 -14.03 -4.65 8.57
CA ASP A 12 -13.67 -3.58 7.64
C ASP A 12 -12.14 -3.41 7.52
N VAL A 13 -11.41 -3.58 8.62
CA VAL A 13 -9.94 -3.61 8.63
C VAL A 13 -9.42 -4.83 7.87
N GLN A 14 -9.98 -6.02 8.13
CA GLN A 14 -9.54 -7.25 7.46
C GLN A 14 -9.83 -7.23 5.96
N ALA A 15 -11.01 -6.76 5.55
CA ALA A 15 -11.37 -6.62 4.14
C ALA A 15 -10.50 -5.57 3.44
N SER A 16 -10.13 -4.50 4.15
CA SER A 16 -9.16 -3.53 3.64
C SER A 16 -7.79 -4.19 3.45
N LEU A 17 -7.27 -4.91 4.45
CA LEU A 17 -5.99 -5.64 4.37
C LEU A 17 -5.93 -6.60 3.18
N ASP A 18 -6.98 -7.40 3.00
CA ASP A 18 -7.09 -8.35 1.89
C ASP A 18 -7.01 -7.63 0.52
N LEU A 19 -7.76 -6.53 0.38
CA LEU A 19 -7.76 -5.71 -0.82
C LEU A 19 -6.41 -5.06 -1.10
N VAL A 20 -5.72 -4.55 -0.07
CA VAL A 20 -4.38 -3.98 -0.27
C VAL A 20 -3.37 -5.07 -0.62
N GLY A 21 -3.46 -6.24 0.03
CA GLY A 21 -2.63 -7.41 -0.27
C GLY A 21 -2.76 -7.86 -1.72
N ALA A 22 -3.99 -8.02 -2.20
CA ALA A 22 -4.25 -8.39 -3.59
C ALA A 22 -3.74 -7.34 -4.58
N ALA A 23 -3.96 -6.05 -4.29
CA ALA A 23 -3.47 -4.96 -5.14
C ALA A 23 -1.95 -4.88 -5.16
N THR A 24 -1.28 -5.11 -4.03
CA THR A 24 0.18 -5.17 -3.93
C THR A 24 0.74 -6.34 -4.74
N GLY A 25 0.14 -7.54 -4.62
CA GLY A 25 0.55 -8.71 -5.39
C GLY A 25 0.41 -8.48 -6.90
N PHE A 26 -0.71 -7.93 -7.34
CA PHE A 26 -0.90 -7.54 -8.74
C PHE A 26 0.14 -6.50 -9.19
N ALA A 27 0.39 -5.46 -8.39
CA ALA A 27 1.37 -4.43 -8.71
C ALA A 27 2.79 -5.01 -8.87
N MET A 28 3.19 -5.94 -8.00
CA MET A 28 4.50 -6.59 -8.08
C MET A 28 4.69 -7.45 -9.34
N ASP A 29 3.60 -7.97 -9.92
CA ASP A 29 3.64 -8.74 -11.16
C ASP A 29 3.76 -7.85 -12.40
N VAL A 30 3.19 -6.64 -12.36
CA VAL A 30 3.06 -5.77 -13.55
C VAL A 30 3.97 -4.55 -13.56
N LEU A 31 4.52 -4.11 -12.42
CA LEU A 31 5.36 -2.92 -12.36
C LEU A 31 6.75 -3.21 -12.95
N ALA A 32 7.24 -2.29 -13.79
CA ALA A 32 8.60 -2.33 -14.30
C ALA A 32 9.61 -2.24 -13.15
N SER A 33 10.61 -3.12 -13.17
CA SER A 33 11.67 -3.15 -12.17
C SER A 33 12.73 -2.09 -12.48
N SER A 34 13.30 -1.48 -11.44
CA SER A 34 14.46 -0.61 -11.59
C SER A 34 15.72 -1.36 -12.01
N ALA A 35 15.71 -2.71 -11.99
CA ALA A 35 16.82 -3.55 -12.46
C ALA A 35 17.04 -3.43 -13.98
N ASP A 36 15.99 -3.05 -14.74
CA ASP A 36 16.04 -2.93 -16.20
C ASP A 36 16.72 -1.63 -16.68
N GLY A 37 17.36 -0.87 -15.77
CA GLY A 37 18.04 0.38 -16.07
C GLY A 37 17.12 1.60 -16.25
N ALA A 38 15.81 1.41 -16.09
CA ALA A 38 14.79 2.46 -16.09
C ALA A 38 14.36 2.83 -14.65
N ASP A 39 13.71 3.98 -14.49
CA ASP A 39 13.02 4.31 -13.24
C ASP A 39 11.93 3.26 -12.94
N GLY A 40 12.05 2.56 -11.80
CA GLY A 40 11.10 1.53 -11.40
C GLY A 40 9.69 2.09 -11.19
N GLY A 41 8.68 1.24 -11.40
CA GLY A 41 7.27 1.62 -11.29
C GLY A 41 6.85 2.12 -9.90
N ASN A 42 5.79 2.93 -9.83
CA ASN A 42 5.27 3.49 -8.59
C ASN A 42 3.91 2.90 -8.23
N LEU A 43 3.61 2.80 -6.92
CA LEU A 43 2.36 2.28 -6.39
C LEU A 43 1.78 3.22 -5.34
N VAL A 44 0.50 3.59 -5.49
CA VAL A 44 -0.23 4.40 -4.51
C VAL A 44 -1.43 3.61 -3.98
N LEU A 45 -1.47 3.38 -2.68
CA LEU A 45 -2.49 2.57 -2.03
C LEU A 45 -3.21 3.36 -0.95
N LYS A 46 -4.51 3.55 -1.13
CA LYS A 46 -5.40 4.11 -0.11
C LYS A 46 -5.69 3.09 0.98
N PHE A 47 -5.57 3.48 2.25
CA PHE A 47 -5.87 2.65 3.42
C PHE A 47 -6.51 3.47 4.55
N PHE A 48 -7.13 2.80 5.52
CA PHE A 48 -7.58 3.43 6.77
C PHE A 48 -6.54 3.18 7.86
N ALA A 49 -6.01 4.23 8.48
CA ALA A 49 -5.00 4.12 9.51
C ALA A 49 -5.45 3.19 10.65
N HIS A 50 -4.77 2.06 10.77
CA HIS A 50 -4.90 1.09 11.84
C HIS A 50 -3.50 0.66 12.29
N PRO A 51 -3.24 0.43 13.59
CA PRO A 51 -1.94 -0.03 14.06
C PRO A 51 -1.45 -1.29 13.34
N ASP A 52 -2.33 -2.25 13.03
CA ASP A 52 -1.98 -3.48 12.30
C ASP A 52 -1.49 -3.28 10.86
N LEU A 53 -1.80 -2.14 10.24
CA LEU A 53 -1.39 -1.84 8.87
C LEU A 53 0.09 -1.38 8.78
N ASP A 54 0.70 -0.96 9.89
CA ASP A 54 2.12 -0.59 9.91
C ASP A 54 3.03 -1.80 9.64
N ALA A 55 2.64 -2.99 10.14
CA ALA A 55 3.35 -4.23 9.88
C ALA A 55 3.32 -4.61 8.39
N PHE A 56 2.16 -4.42 7.72
CA PHE A 56 2.04 -4.66 6.28
C PHE A 56 2.97 -3.75 5.49
N ARG A 57 3.02 -2.43 5.80
CA ARG A 57 3.93 -1.50 5.13
C ARG A 57 5.39 -1.94 5.22
N ARG A 58 5.85 -2.29 6.44
CA ARG A 58 7.24 -2.67 6.69
C ARG A 58 7.65 -3.98 6.04
N THR A 59 6.74 -4.94 5.98
CA THR A 59 7.06 -6.30 5.51
C THR A 59 6.76 -6.50 4.03
N GLN A 60 5.76 -5.82 3.47
CA GLN A 60 5.30 -6.05 2.09
C GLN A 60 5.61 -4.89 1.13
N LEU A 61 5.84 -3.67 1.62
CA LEU A 61 6.09 -2.50 0.77
C LEU A 61 7.55 -2.03 0.84
N GLU A 62 8.04 -1.71 2.03
CA GLU A 62 9.39 -1.14 2.23
C GLU A 62 10.55 -1.98 1.64
N PRO A 63 10.50 -3.32 1.59
CA PRO A 63 11.56 -4.11 0.95
C PRO A 63 11.61 -3.93 -0.58
N HIS A 64 10.45 -3.73 -1.20
CA HIS A 64 10.28 -3.80 -2.66
C HIS A 64 10.31 -2.45 -3.36
N PHE A 65 10.32 -1.34 -2.64
CA PHE A 65 10.33 0.01 -3.20
C PHE A 65 11.51 0.82 -2.65
N HIS A 66 12.05 1.74 -3.46
CA HIS A 66 13.11 2.64 -3.03
C HIS A 66 12.69 3.57 -1.90
N LYS A 67 11.43 4.03 -1.92
CA LYS A 67 10.87 4.90 -0.89
C LYS A 67 9.40 4.56 -0.68
N VAL A 68 9.01 4.35 0.57
CA VAL A 68 7.61 4.22 0.98
C VAL A 68 7.33 5.27 2.04
N HIS A 69 6.29 6.07 1.86
CA HIS A 69 5.84 7.03 2.87
C HIS A 69 4.32 7.04 2.97
N VAL A 70 3.84 7.54 4.11
CA VAL A 70 2.40 7.77 4.33
C VAL A 70 2.10 9.23 4.00
N ASP A 71 1.17 9.44 3.08
CA ASP A 71 0.59 10.74 2.82
C ASP A 71 -0.84 10.80 3.37
N LYS A 72 -1.14 11.86 4.13
CA LYS A 72 -2.49 12.17 4.58
C LYS A 72 -2.86 13.55 4.04
N PRO A 73 -3.61 13.63 2.92
CA PRO A 73 -3.93 14.91 2.30
C PRO A 73 -4.76 15.79 3.24
N LYS A 74 -4.59 17.11 3.14
CA LYS A 74 -5.28 18.09 4.01
C LYS A 74 -6.80 18.09 3.81
N GLU A 75 -7.23 17.65 2.63
CA GLU A 75 -8.61 17.47 2.18
C GLU A 75 -9.28 16.24 2.79
N SER A 76 -8.50 15.31 3.36
CA SER A 76 -9.06 14.24 4.16
C SER A 76 -9.65 14.86 5.42
N ARG A 77 -10.99 14.79 5.55
CA ARG A 77 -11.72 15.27 6.74
C ARG A 77 -11.01 14.78 8.01
N LYS A 78 -10.90 15.62 9.04
CA LYS A 78 -10.24 15.27 10.32
C LYS A 78 -10.80 13.99 10.94
N GLU A 79 -12.09 13.74 10.73
CA GLU A 79 -12.83 12.56 11.17
C GLU A 79 -12.60 11.30 10.33
N SER A 80 -11.96 11.41 9.16
CA SER A 80 -11.61 10.27 8.33
C SER A 80 -10.24 9.71 8.71
N SER A 81 -10.17 8.41 8.96
CA SER A 81 -8.93 7.66 9.13
C SER A 81 -8.21 7.39 7.80
N GLU A 82 -8.65 7.97 6.68
CA GLU A 82 -8.03 7.75 5.37
C GLU A 82 -6.59 8.29 5.29
N ALA A 83 -5.71 7.49 4.70
CA ALA A 83 -4.32 7.80 4.40
C ALA A 83 -3.87 7.01 3.15
N TYR A 84 -2.73 7.37 2.59
CA TYR A 84 -2.18 6.77 1.38
C TYR A 84 -0.76 6.29 1.61
N TRP A 85 -0.44 5.06 1.22
CA TRP A 85 0.94 4.64 1.03
C TRP A 85 1.39 5.03 -0.36
N VAL A 86 2.45 5.82 -0.43
CA VAL A 86 3.09 6.23 -1.67
C VAL A 86 4.42 5.51 -1.76
N CYS A 87 4.47 4.51 -2.64
CA CYS A 87 5.60 3.64 -2.87
C CYS A 87 6.26 4.01 -4.20
N LEU A 88 7.53 4.40 -4.17
CA LEU A 88 8.25 4.94 -5.30
C LEU A 88 9.43 4.06 -5.67
N GLY A 89 9.60 3.82 -6.98
CA GLY A 89 10.71 3.07 -7.54
C GLY A 89 10.68 1.60 -7.16
N TYR A 90 9.88 0.80 -7.86
CA TYR A 90 9.82 -0.64 -7.66
C TYR A 90 11.16 -1.30 -7.99
N ARG A 91 11.71 -2.05 -7.04
CA ARG A 91 13.02 -2.71 -7.14
C ARG A 91 12.97 -4.09 -7.80
N GLY A 92 11.78 -4.61 -8.06
CA GLY A 92 11.56 -6.00 -8.46
C GLY A 92 11.26 -6.93 -7.27
N GLN A 93 10.86 -8.15 -7.59
CA GLN A 93 10.78 -9.23 -6.60
C GLN A 93 12.21 -9.63 -6.24
N GLY A 94 12.71 -9.18 -5.08
CA GLY A 94 13.95 -9.72 -4.54
C GLY A 94 13.79 -11.22 -4.36
N HIS A 95 14.41 -12.01 -5.23
CA HIS A 95 14.60 -13.43 -5.00
C HIS A 95 15.41 -13.55 -3.70
N THR A 96 14.76 -14.06 -2.65
CA THR A 96 15.50 -14.65 -1.53
C THR A 96 15.72 -16.12 -1.87
#